data_AF-A0A973LCG9-F1
#
_entry.id   AF-A0A973LCG9-F1
#
_cell.length_a   1.000
_cell.length_b   1.000
_cell.length_c   1.000
_cell.angle_alpha   90.00
_cell.angle_beta   90.00
_cell.angle_gamma   90.00
#
_symmetry.space_group_name_H-M   'P 1'
#
loop_
_entity.id
_entity.type
_entity.pdbx_description
1 polymer ?
#
loop_
_entity_poly.entity_id
_entity_poly.type
_entity_poly.pdbx_seq_one_letter_code
_entity_poly.pdbx_strand_id
1 'polypeptide(L)'
;EFYGGPGVQHIALNTGDILATVDAMRAAGVEFLDTPDSYYEDDELRERIGTVRVPVEELQKRKILVDRDEEGYLLQIFTKPVQDRPTVFFELIERHGSQGFGKGNFKALFEAIEREQERRGNL
;
A
#
# COMPACT_ATOMS: atom_id res chain seq x y z
N GLU A 1 -10.34 -21.95 -1.86
CA GLU A 1 -8.96 -21.67 -2.31
C GLU A 1 -8.98 -21.12 -3.74
N PHE A 2 -8.69 -19.82 -3.93
CA PHE A 2 -8.74 -19.20 -5.26
C PHE A 2 -7.51 -19.52 -6.14
N TYR A 3 -6.37 -19.85 -5.54
CA TYR A 3 -5.15 -20.25 -6.24
C TYR A 3 -5.11 -21.74 -6.61
N GLY A 4 -5.72 -22.61 -5.80
CA GLY A 4 -5.60 -24.07 -5.97
C GLY A 4 -4.21 -24.64 -5.64
N GLY A 5 -3.36 -23.90 -4.93
CA GLY A 5 -2.00 -24.28 -4.51
C GLY A 5 -1.13 -23.08 -4.12
N PRO A 6 0.15 -23.29 -3.76
CA PRO A 6 1.10 -22.18 -3.53
C PRO A 6 1.35 -21.35 -4.79
N GLY A 7 1.53 -20.03 -4.63
CA GLY A 7 1.75 -19.11 -5.75
C GLY A 7 2.25 -17.73 -5.31
N VAL A 8 2.73 -16.95 -6.29
CA VAL A 8 3.20 -15.57 -6.07
C VAL A 8 2.00 -14.67 -5.80
N GLN A 9 1.90 -14.10 -4.60
CA GLN A 9 0.78 -13.23 -4.23
C GLN A 9 0.90 -11.84 -4.87
N HIS A 10 2.09 -11.24 -4.87
CA HIS A 10 2.32 -9.93 -5.45
C HIS A 10 3.75 -9.75 -5.94
N ILE A 11 3.93 -8.73 -6.77
CA ILE A 11 5.24 -8.25 -7.25
C ILE A 11 5.35 -6.76 -6.92
N ALA A 12 6.43 -6.38 -6.23
CA ALA A 12 6.74 -4.99 -5.92
C ALA A 12 7.58 -4.33 -7.02
N LEU A 13 7.16 -3.14 -7.45
CA LEU A 13 7.77 -2.34 -8.51
C LEU A 13 8.31 -1.05 -7.90
N ASN A 14 9.63 -0.84 -8.05
CA ASN A 14 10.28 0.37 -7.56
C ASN A 14 9.94 1.58 -8.44
N THR A 15 9.66 2.74 -7.82
CA THR A 15 9.55 4.03 -8.51
C THR A 15 10.31 5.13 -7.76
N GLY A 16 10.79 6.12 -8.51
CA GLY A 16 11.42 7.32 -7.96
C GLY A 16 10.44 8.45 -7.62
N ASP A 17 9.18 8.35 -8.08
CA ASP A 17 8.10 9.26 -7.69
C ASP A 17 6.75 8.55 -7.66
N ILE A 18 6.42 8.00 -6.51
CA ILE A 18 5.21 7.23 -6.24
C ILE A 18 3.94 8.09 -6.31
N LEU A 19 4.01 9.39 -5.99
CA LEU A 19 2.87 10.28 -6.13
C LEU A 19 2.47 10.40 -7.60
N ALA A 20 3.43 10.75 -8.45
CA ALA A 20 3.21 10.85 -9.90
C ALA A 20 2.84 9.50 -10.51
N THR A 21 3.46 8.41 -10.07
CA THR A 21 3.18 7.05 -10.55
C THR A 21 1.75 6.63 -10.22
N VAL A 22 1.29 6.86 -8.99
CA VAL A 22 -0.08 6.54 -8.56
C VAL A 22 -1.10 7.37 -9.35
N ASP A 23 -0.85 8.66 -9.52
CA ASP A 23 -1.74 9.55 -10.28
C ASP A 23 -1.86 9.10 -11.74
N ALA A 24 -0.73 8.78 -12.38
CA ALA A 24 -0.71 8.28 -13.75
C ALA A 24 -1.41 6.92 -13.89
N MET A 25 -1.19 6.00 -12.97
CA MET A 25 -1.82 4.68 -12.99
C MET A 25 -3.32 4.76 -12.75
N ARG A 26 -3.79 5.64 -11.85
CA ARG A 26 -5.22 5.91 -11.67
C ARG A 26 -5.85 6.51 -12.92
N ALA A 27 -5.18 7.46 -13.57
CA ALA A 27 -5.64 8.03 -14.83
C ALA A 27 -5.73 6.97 -15.95
N ALA A 28 -4.88 5.95 -15.90
CA ALA A 28 -4.92 4.79 -16.80
C ALA A 28 -5.92 3.69 -16.37
N GLY A 29 -6.70 3.91 -15.30
CA GLY A 29 -7.75 2.99 -14.85
C GLY A 29 -7.32 1.91 -13.86
N VAL A 30 -6.11 1.99 -13.30
CA VAL A 30 -5.68 1.06 -12.25
C VAL A 30 -6.35 1.40 -10.93
N GLU A 31 -6.97 0.40 -10.31
CA GLU A 31 -7.55 0.51 -8.97
C GLU A 31 -6.56 0.08 -7.89
N PHE A 32 -6.56 0.82 -6.78
CA PHE A 32 -5.76 0.54 -5.60
C PHE A 32 -6.64 0.12 -4.42
N LEU A 33 -6.05 -0.56 -3.44
CA LEU A 33 -6.74 -0.83 -2.18
C LEU A 33 -7.04 0.47 -1.45
N ASP A 34 -8.14 0.46 -0.70
CA ASP A 34 -8.62 1.63 0.02
C ASP A 34 -8.21 1.55 1.49
N THR A 35 -7.19 2.34 1.84
CA THR A 35 -6.74 2.48 3.22
C THR A 35 -7.66 3.48 3.95
N PRO A 36 -8.18 3.14 5.13
CA PRO A 36 -9.06 4.02 5.90
C PRO A 36 -8.31 5.28 6.33
N ASP A 37 -9.02 6.40 6.37
CA ASP A 37 -8.44 7.68 6.77
C ASP A 37 -7.88 7.66 8.20
N SER A 38 -8.46 6.82 9.07
CA SER A 38 -7.98 6.58 10.43
C SER A 38 -6.52 6.11 10.50
N TYR A 39 -5.98 5.49 9.44
CA TYR A 39 -4.55 5.18 9.36
C TYR A 39 -3.70 6.45 9.43
N TYR A 40 -4.08 7.50 8.68
CA TYR A 40 -3.33 8.76 8.60
C TYR A 40 -3.58 9.71 9.77
N GLU A 41 -4.64 9.44 10.54
CA GLU A 41 -5.03 10.19 11.73
C GLU A 41 -4.46 9.60 13.02
N ASP A 42 -3.85 8.41 12.95
CA ASP A 42 -3.22 7.76 14.10
C ASP A 42 -1.98 8.55 14.56
N ASP A 43 -2.06 9.09 15.77
CA ASP A 43 -0.98 9.88 16.40
C ASP A 43 0.29 9.04 16.60
N GLU A 44 0.18 7.75 16.96
CA GLU A 44 1.35 6.88 17.13
C GLU A 44 2.04 6.64 15.78
N LEU A 45 1.25 6.50 14.71
CA LEU A 45 1.79 6.39 13.36
C LEU A 45 2.51 7.69 12.97
N ARG A 46 1.89 8.86 13.22
CA ARG A 46 2.48 10.17 12.91
C ARG A 46 3.80 10.40 13.65
N GLU A 47 3.86 10.04 14.93
CA GLU A 47 5.07 10.10 15.73
C GLU A 47 6.17 9.17 15.17
N ARG A 48 5.80 7.95 14.75
CA ARG A 48 6.74 6.97 14.19
C ARG A 48 7.28 7.36 12.81
N ILE A 49 6.43 7.91 11.93
CA ILE A 49 6.84 8.31 10.57
C ILE A 49 7.78 9.51 10.62
N GLY A 50 7.57 10.44 11.55
CA GLY A 50 8.29 11.71 11.59
C GLY A 50 8.13 12.49 10.28
N THR A 51 9.22 13.10 9.80
CA THR A 51 9.20 13.87 8.55
C THR A 51 9.54 12.99 7.34
N VAL A 52 8.68 13.03 6.32
CA VAL A 52 8.93 12.44 4.99
C VAL A 52 8.95 13.54 3.93
N ARG A 53 9.29 13.21 2.68
CA ARG A 53 9.48 14.21 1.61
C ARG A 53 8.23 15.01 1.23
N VAL A 54 7.05 14.59 1.68
CA VAL A 54 5.76 15.22 1.39
C VAL A 54 4.89 15.26 2.64
N PRO A 55 3.91 16.18 2.72
CA PRO A 55 2.93 16.17 3.80
C PRO A 55 2.12 14.86 3.81
N VAL A 56 1.72 14.40 5.00
CA VAL A 56 0.91 13.18 5.17
C VAL A 56 -0.42 13.29 4.41
N GLU A 57 -0.95 14.49 4.27
CA GLU A 57 -2.17 14.78 3.52
C GLU A 57 -2.05 14.40 2.04
N GLU A 58 -0.86 14.54 1.44
CA GLU A 58 -0.63 14.12 0.05
C GLU A 58 -0.56 12.59 -0.09
N LEU A 59 -0.09 11.89 0.95
CA LEU A 59 -0.11 10.44 1.04
C LEU A 59 -1.55 9.93 1.24
N GLN A 60 -2.30 10.56 2.14
CA GLN A 60 -3.69 10.25 2.46
C GLN A 60 -4.59 10.38 1.23
N LYS A 61 -4.52 11.49 0.49
CA LYS A 61 -5.27 11.67 -0.78
C LYS A 61 -5.04 10.53 -1.76
N ARG A 62 -3.85 9.93 -1.71
CA ARG A 62 -3.44 8.84 -2.60
C ARG A 62 -3.55 7.46 -1.99
N LYS A 63 -3.91 7.34 -0.72
CA LYS A 63 -3.92 6.06 0.01
C LYS A 63 -2.53 5.37 -0.02
N ILE A 64 -1.47 6.18 -0.03
CA ILE A 64 -0.08 5.70 0.04
C ILE A 64 0.28 5.50 1.50
N LEU A 65 0.77 4.31 1.82
CA LEU A 65 1.24 3.93 3.15
C LEU A 65 2.70 4.34 3.34
N VAL A 66 3.11 4.45 4.59
CA VAL A 66 4.47 4.83 4.97
C VAL A 66 4.94 4.02 6.18
N ASP A 67 6.15 3.49 6.07
CA ASP A 67 6.82 2.81 7.18
C ASP A 67 8.25 3.35 7.33
N ARG A 68 8.79 3.25 8.54
CA ARG A 68 10.13 3.76 8.89
C ARG A 68 10.91 2.69 9.64
N ASP A 69 12.18 2.56 9.28
CA ASP A 69 13.19 1.80 10.01
C ASP A 69 14.38 2.70 10.40
N GLU A 70 15.44 2.09 10.92
CA GLU A 70 16.64 2.79 11.38
C GLU A 70 17.42 3.48 10.24
N GLU A 71 17.28 3.00 9.00
CA GLU A 71 18.03 3.51 7.83
C GLU A 71 17.24 4.57 7.05
N GLY A 72 15.92 4.62 7.22
CA GLY A 72 15.08 5.65 6.62
C GLY A 72 13.62 5.22 6.55
N TYR A 73 12.91 5.65 5.51
CA TYR A 73 11.50 5.32 5.33
C TYR A 73 11.21 4.80 3.92
N LEU A 74 10.05 4.19 3.76
CA LEU A 74 9.53 3.74 2.49
C LEU A 74 8.07 4.16 2.33
N LEU A 75 7.67 4.35 1.08
CA LEU A 75 6.30 4.63 0.68
C LEU A 75 5.80 3.44 -0.13
N GLN A 76 4.59 2.96 0.15
CA GLN A 76 4.00 1.79 -0.50
C GLN A 76 2.54 2.00 -0.84
N ILE A 77 2.08 1.36 -1.91
CA ILE A 77 0.65 1.24 -2.21
C ILE A 77 0.41 -0.03 -3.01
N PHE A 78 -0.76 -0.63 -2.83
CA PHE A 78 -1.11 -1.93 -3.38
C PHE A 78 -2.30 -1.80 -4.33
N THR A 79 -2.21 -2.42 -5.50
CA THR A 79 -3.33 -2.49 -6.44
C THR A 79 -4.42 -3.40 -5.89
N LYS A 80 -5.65 -3.25 -6.36
CA LYS A 80 -6.61 -4.36 -6.30
C LYS A 80 -6.06 -5.56 -7.11
N PRO A 81 -6.55 -6.79 -6.87
CA PRO A 81 -6.22 -7.93 -7.72
C PRO A 81 -6.48 -7.61 -9.19
N VAL A 82 -5.54 -7.97 -10.07
CA VAL A 82 -5.61 -7.65 -11.52
C VAL A 82 -6.48 -8.62 -12.31
N GLN A 83 -7.13 -9.54 -11.61
CA GLN A 83 -8.05 -10.55 -12.14
C GLN A 83 -9.27 -10.63 -11.23
N ASP A 84 -10.37 -11.19 -11.76
CA ASP A 84 -11.59 -11.42 -10.96
C ASP A 84 -11.33 -12.30 -9.74
N ARG A 85 -10.39 -13.25 -9.88
CA ARG A 85 -9.92 -14.08 -8.77
C ARG A 85 -8.99 -13.26 -7.87
N PRO A 86 -9.24 -13.19 -6.54
CA PRO A 86 -8.41 -12.43 -5.60
C PRO A 86 -7.08 -13.15 -5.36
N THR A 87 -6.18 -13.05 -6.33
CA THR A 87 -4.94 -13.85 -6.41
C THR A 87 -3.70 -12.96 -6.52
N VAL A 88 -3.38 -12.48 -7.72
CA VAL A 88 -2.20 -11.64 -7.97
C VAL A 88 -2.59 -10.16 -7.90
N PHE A 89 -1.79 -9.37 -7.18
CA PHE A 89 -1.81 -7.91 -7.22
C PHE A 89 -0.39 -7.34 -7.35
N PHE A 90 -0.27 -6.04 -7.55
CA PHE A 90 1.02 -5.35 -7.62
C PHE A 90 1.19 -4.40 -6.44
N GLU A 91 2.44 -4.16 -6.07
CA GLU A 91 2.85 -3.15 -5.12
C GLU A 91 3.71 -2.11 -5.84
N LEU A 92 3.46 -0.82 -5.59
CA LEU A 92 4.43 0.23 -5.90
C LEU A 92 5.18 0.58 -4.63
N ILE A 93 6.51 0.67 -4.73
CA ILE A 93 7.38 1.01 -3.61
C ILE A 93 8.38 2.11 -3.98
N GLU A 94 8.50 3.12 -3.14
CA GLU A 94 9.54 4.16 -3.22
C GLU A 94 10.34 4.16 -1.92
N ARG A 95 11.66 4.03 -2.02
CA ARG A 95 12.55 3.89 -0.85
C ARG A 95 13.36 5.15 -0.63
N HIS A 96 13.41 5.59 0.63
CA HIS A 96 14.25 6.67 1.13
C HIS A 96 15.13 6.14 2.26
N GLY A 97 16.17 5.39 1.89
CA GLY A 97 17.08 4.74 2.85
C GLY A 97 16.61 3.37 3.31
N SER A 98 15.35 3.23 3.72
CA SER A 98 14.82 1.98 4.27
C SER A 98 15.07 0.76 3.37
N GLN A 99 15.66 -0.28 3.95
CA GLN A 99 15.89 -1.60 3.33
C GLN A 99 14.84 -2.64 3.75
N GLY A 100 13.94 -2.28 4.67
CA GLY A 100 12.87 -3.15 5.17
C GLY A 100 11.77 -3.45 4.14
N PHE A 101 10.77 -4.19 4.59
CA PHE A 101 9.61 -4.59 3.77
C PHE A 101 8.33 -3.81 4.08
N GLY A 102 8.38 -2.86 5.03
CA GLY A 102 7.19 -2.15 5.47
C GLY A 102 6.31 -3.00 6.39
N LYS A 103 6.89 -3.66 7.40
CA LYS A 103 6.14 -4.55 8.31
C LYS A 103 4.97 -3.85 8.99
N GLY A 104 5.09 -2.55 9.28
CA GLY A 104 4.00 -1.73 9.80
C GLY A 104 2.88 -1.54 8.77
N ASN A 105 3.23 -1.39 7.49
CA ASN A 105 2.27 -1.28 6.39
C ASN A 105 1.53 -2.59 6.11
N PHE A 106 2.16 -3.75 6.36
CA PHE A 106 1.50 -5.04 6.16
C PHE A 106 0.23 -5.20 7.00
N LYS A 107 0.20 -4.71 8.24
CA LYS A 107 -1.02 -4.75 9.05
C LYS A 107 -2.15 -3.94 8.39
N ALA A 108 -1.86 -2.71 7.99
CA ALA A 108 -2.82 -1.84 7.31
C ALA A 108 -3.29 -2.42 5.96
N LEU A 109 -2.37 -3.09 5.24
CA LEU A 109 -2.67 -3.85 4.02
C LEU A 109 -3.65 -5.00 4.30
N PHE A 110 -3.39 -5.82 5.31
CA PHE A 110 -4.26 -6.96 5.65
C PHE A 110 -5.67 -6.48 5.99
N GLU A 111 -5.79 -5.46 6.83
CA GLU A 111 -7.09 -4.87 7.17
C GLU A 111 -7.82 -4.31 5.93
N ALA A 112 -7.08 -3.72 4.97
CA ALA A 112 -7.67 -3.24 3.71
C ALA A 112 -8.12 -4.38 2.79
N ILE A 113 -7.36 -5.48 2.75
CA ILE A 113 -7.72 -6.70 2.00
C ILE A 113 -8.94 -7.37 2.61
N GLU A 114 -9.00 -7.51 3.95
CA GLU A 114 -10.15 -8.10 4.65
C GLU A 114 -11.43 -7.33 4.33
N ARG A 115 -11.41 -6.00 4.44
CA ARG A 115 -12.56 -5.15 4.05
C ARG A 115 -13.00 -5.35 2.60
N GLU A 116 -12.06 -5.47 1.67
CA GLU A 116 -12.39 -5.72 0.26
C GLU A 116 -12.95 -7.15 0.05
N GLN A 117 -12.50 -8.14 0.84
CA GLN A 117 -13.06 -9.49 0.82
C GLN A 117 -14.47 -9.55 1.42
N GLU A 118 -14.74 -8.82 2.51
CA GLU A 118 -16.07 -8.67 3.10
C GLU A 118 -17.03 -8.05 2.09
N ARG A 119 -16.60 -6.98 1.40
CA ARG A 119 -17.38 -6.32 0.34
C ARG A 119 -17.72 -7.27 -0.82
N ARG A 120 -16.86 -8.27 -1.09
CA ARG A 120 -17.07 -9.30 -2.11
C ARG A 120 -17.89 -10.50 -1.60
N GLY A 121 -18.20 -10.57 -0.31
CA GLY A 121 -18.99 -11.63 0.31
C GLY A 121 -18.26 -12.97 0.48
N ASN A 122 -16.92 -12.95 0.54
CA ASN A 122 -16.08 -14.15 0.58
C ASN A 122 -15.31 -14.35 1.91
N LEU A 123 -15.79 -13.72 3.00
CA LEU A 123 -15.29 -13.87 4.37
C LEU A 123 -16.32 -14.61 5.23
#